data_AF-A0A6I9SL86-F1
#
_entry.id   AF-A0A6I9SL86-F1
#
_cell.length_a   1.000
_cell.length_b   1.000
_cell.length_c   1.000
_cell.angle_alpha   90.00
_cell.angle_beta   90.00
_cell.angle_gamma   90.00
#
_symmetry.space_group_name_H-M   'P 1'
#
loop_
_entity.id
_entity.type
_entity.pdbx_description
1 polymer ?
#
loop_
_entity_poly.entity_id
_entity_poly.type
_entity_poly.pdbx_seq_one_letter_code
_entity_poly.pdbx_strand_id
1 'polypeptide(L)'
;MSNFGPIDTSVLYGQLNHRTEDVSENPDTTLSVRRGDIAFFRVLQLAPRHIRVLQVLQNMGFLGVLQCGHVEIDTHLITALVERWRPETHTFHFSVGEATITLQDIAILWALPVEGNLITGIDTRCSTQQWQNYCHQWLGFMPNEDAFRWSKIKLSVLYERLLENTSDDDSPFEVVLQEARICAMCILGGVLCPDATGNTVSLLYLRHMENIHEQYVSNWGSAVLAYLYRELCTASQRGKNNIGGAM
;
A
#
# COMPACT_ATOMS: atom_id res chain seq x y z
N MET A 1 12.41 37.15 -7.00
CA MET A 1 12.43 35.68 -7.10
C MET A 1 12.08 35.15 -5.72
N SER A 2 10.92 34.54 -5.57
CA SER A 2 10.47 33.97 -4.31
C SER A 2 11.38 32.80 -3.97
N ASN A 3 12.14 32.88 -2.88
CA ASN A 3 13.04 31.81 -2.47
C ASN A 3 12.19 30.75 -1.75
N PHE A 4 11.83 29.67 -2.45
CA PHE A 4 11.05 28.55 -1.90
C PHE A 4 11.90 27.56 -1.09
N GLY A 5 13.21 27.83 -0.98
CA GLY A 5 14.16 27.03 -0.22
C GLY A 5 14.23 27.38 1.28
N PRO A 6 14.90 26.55 2.07
CA PRO A 6 15.11 26.79 3.48
C PRO A 6 15.99 28.04 3.70
N ILE A 7 15.73 28.77 4.80
CA ILE A 7 16.55 29.90 5.22
C ILE A 7 17.94 29.41 5.64
N ASP A 8 18.00 28.24 6.27
CA ASP A 8 19.23 27.58 6.69
C ASP A 8 19.38 26.21 6.01
N THR A 9 20.35 26.14 5.09
CA THR A 9 20.65 24.92 4.33
C THR A 9 21.52 23.93 5.10
N SER A 10 22.00 24.25 6.30
CA SER A 10 22.75 23.32 7.16
C SER A 10 21.85 22.24 7.78
N VAL A 11 20.56 22.54 7.96
CA VAL A 11 19.55 21.62 8.51
C VAL A 11 18.78 20.91 7.40
N LEU A 12 18.36 21.64 6.36
CA LEU A 12 17.65 21.10 5.20
C LEU A 12 18.58 21.02 3.98
N TYR A 13 19.60 20.16 4.11
CA TYR A 13 20.70 20.05 3.17
C TYR A 13 20.33 19.38 1.83
N GLY A 14 19.17 18.75 1.73
CA GLY A 14 18.67 18.09 0.52
C GLY A 14 17.95 19.00 -0.47
N GLN A 15 17.85 20.31 -0.20
CA GLN A 15 17.05 21.24 -1.02
C GLN A 15 17.39 21.20 -2.52
N LEU A 16 18.67 21.12 -2.89
CA LEU A 16 19.08 21.10 -4.32
C LEU A 16 18.52 19.91 -5.10
N ASN A 17 18.20 18.81 -4.40
CA ASN A 17 17.61 17.61 -4.98
C ASN A 17 16.12 17.50 -4.69
N HIS A 18 15.50 18.56 -4.16
CA HIS A 18 14.10 18.57 -3.76
C HIS A 18 13.19 19.01 -4.92
N ARG A 19 11.99 18.43 -5.02
CA ARG A 19 11.03 18.71 -6.10
C ARG A 19 10.62 20.17 -6.24
N THR A 20 10.71 20.95 -5.16
CA THR A 20 10.39 22.40 -5.19
C THR A 20 11.31 23.19 -6.11
N GLU A 21 12.50 22.67 -6.42
CA GLU A 21 13.37 23.27 -7.42
C GLU A 21 12.75 23.19 -8.83
N ASP A 22 12.01 22.11 -9.13
CA ASP A 22 11.30 21.94 -10.40
C ASP A 22 10.08 22.87 -10.52
N VAL A 23 9.43 23.23 -9.39
CA VAL A 23 8.25 24.13 -9.37
C VAL A 23 8.59 25.52 -9.93
N SER A 24 9.84 25.97 -9.73
CA SER A 24 10.31 27.25 -10.27
C SER A 24 10.42 27.24 -11.80
N GLU A 25 10.67 26.08 -12.39
CA GLU A 25 10.82 25.87 -13.83
C GLU A 25 9.48 25.48 -14.48
N ASN A 26 8.62 24.73 -13.78
CA ASN A 26 7.34 24.25 -14.27
C ASN A 26 6.27 24.17 -13.14
N PRO A 27 5.54 25.27 -12.89
CA PRO A 27 4.66 25.40 -11.72
C PRO A 27 3.39 24.52 -11.77
N ASP A 28 3.02 23.99 -12.93
CA ASP A 28 1.82 23.15 -13.11
C ASP A 28 2.10 21.64 -12.95
N THR A 29 3.31 21.27 -12.52
CA THR A 29 3.71 19.85 -12.44
C THR A 29 3.07 19.16 -11.22
N THR A 30 2.03 18.37 -11.48
CA THR A 30 1.36 17.55 -10.46
C THR A 30 1.92 16.14 -10.38
N LEU A 31 1.91 15.55 -9.18
CA LEU A 31 2.21 14.14 -8.98
C LEU A 31 1.05 13.27 -9.48
N SER A 32 1.35 12.18 -10.18
CA SER A 32 0.36 11.13 -10.40
C SER A 32 0.27 10.24 -9.16
N VAL A 33 -0.86 10.31 -8.47
CA VAL A 33 -1.19 9.41 -7.37
C VAL A 33 -1.48 8.01 -7.91
N ARG A 34 -0.74 7.00 -7.45
CA ARG A 34 -0.86 5.62 -7.90
C ARG A 34 -1.66 4.80 -6.90
N ARG A 35 -2.85 4.37 -7.32
CA ARG A 35 -3.74 3.50 -6.55
C ARG A 35 -4.40 2.46 -7.46
N GLY A 36 -4.62 1.29 -6.89
CA GLY A 36 -5.37 0.19 -7.52
C GLY A 36 -6.75 -0.04 -6.90
N ASP A 37 -7.16 0.80 -5.94
CA ASP A 37 -8.33 0.63 -5.09
C ASP A 37 -9.66 0.72 -5.83
N ILE A 38 -9.80 1.61 -6.83
CA ILE A 38 -11.04 1.72 -7.65
C ILE A 38 -11.42 0.36 -8.25
N ALA A 39 -10.45 -0.33 -8.86
CA ALA A 39 -10.69 -1.64 -9.46
C ALA A 39 -11.06 -2.68 -8.40
N PHE A 40 -10.38 -2.67 -7.26
CA PHE A 40 -10.66 -3.58 -6.15
C PHE A 40 -12.06 -3.37 -5.56
N PHE A 41 -12.44 -2.14 -5.23
CA PHE A 41 -13.77 -1.86 -4.69
C PHE A 41 -14.88 -2.13 -5.70
N ARG A 42 -14.63 -1.97 -7.00
CA ARG A 42 -15.55 -2.41 -8.05
C ARG A 42 -15.74 -3.92 -8.06
N VAL A 43 -14.68 -4.72 -7.86
CA VAL A 43 -14.79 -6.18 -7.72
C VAL A 43 -15.68 -6.53 -6.52
N LEU A 44 -15.48 -5.88 -5.37
CA LEU A 44 -16.29 -6.12 -4.17
C LEU A 44 -17.76 -5.74 -4.34
N GLN A 45 -18.07 -4.72 -5.14
CA GLN A 45 -19.44 -4.35 -5.49
C GLN A 45 -20.10 -5.40 -6.40
N LEU A 46 -19.37 -5.92 -7.39
CA LEU A 46 -19.88 -6.91 -8.34
C LEU A 46 -20.02 -8.30 -7.70
N ALA A 47 -19.12 -8.64 -6.80
CA ALA A 47 -19.07 -9.92 -6.12
C ALA A 47 -18.78 -9.70 -4.63
N PRO A 48 -19.81 -9.39 -3.82
CA PRO A 48 -19.68 -9.22 -2.38
C PRO A 48 -19.06 -10.44 -1.70
N ARG A 49 -18.24 -10.21 -0.69
CA ARG A 49 -17.54 -11.29 0.01
C ARG A 49 -18.40 -11.89 1.12
N HIS A 50 -18.32 -13.21 1.25
CA HIS A 50 -19.05 -13.94 2.28
C HIS A 50 -18.64 -13.49 3.68
N ILE A 51 -19.55 -13.56 4.66
CA ILE A 51 -19.29 -13.11 6.03
C ILE A 51 -18.09 -13.83 6.66
N ARG A 52 -17.88 -15.10 6.32
CA ARG A 52 -16.72 -15.90 6.77
C ARG A 52 -15.39 -15.31 6.28
N VAL A 53 -15.35 -14.76 5.07
CA VAL A 53 -14.16 -14.09 4.50
C VAL A 53 -13.93 -12.76 5.21
N LEU A 54 -14.99 -11.98 5.44
CA LEU A 54 -14.91 -10.72 6.17
C LEU A 54 -14.40 -10.92 7.60
N GLN A 55 -14.79 -12.01 8.25
CA GLN A 55 -14.35 -12.34 9.61
C GLN A 55 -12.87 -12.73 9.66
N VAL A 56 -12.36 -13.43 8.65
CA VAL A 56 -10.92 -13.67 8.51
C VAL A 56 -10.17 -12.34 8.28
N LEU A 57 -10.69 -11.46 7.43
CA LEU A 57 -10.09 -10.13 7.19
C LEU A 57 -10.10 -9.25 8.43
N GLN A 58 -11.11 -9.37 9.29
CA GLN A 58 -11.15 -8.73 10.60
C GLN A 58 -10.01 -9.24 11.49
N ASN A 59 -9.80 -10.56 11.54
CA ASN A 59 -8.73 -11.16 12.34
C ASN A 59 -7.34 -10.77 11.81
N MET A 60 -7.20 -10.56 10.50
CA MET A 60 -5.96 -10.02 9.91
C MET A 60 -5.75 -8.52 10.16
N GLY A 61 -6.77 -7.81 10.64
CA GLY A 61 -6.74 -6.36 10.86
C GLY A 61 -7.09 -5.49 9.65
N PHE A 62 -7.70 -6.06 8.60
CA PHE A 62 -8.00 -5.34 7.35
C PHE A 62 -9.47 -4.93 7.19
N LEU A 63 -10.37 -5.33 8.10
CA LEU A 63 -11.79 -5.01 7.99
C LEU A 63 -12.04 -3.49 7.95
N GLY A 64 -11.33 -2.70 8.76
CA GLY A 64 -11.48 -1.24 8.77
C GLY A 64 -11.20 -0.61 7.41
N VAL A 65 -10.14 -1.07 6.72
CA VAL A 65 -9.78 -0.58 5.38
C VAL A 65 -10.89 -0.83 4.38
N LEU A 66 -11.58 -1.98 4.47
CA LEU A 66 -12.75 -2.25 3.64
C LEU A 66 -13.93 -1.33 3.95
N GLN A 67 -14.13 -1.01 5.22
CA GLN A 67 -15.20 -0.11 5.67
C GLN A 67 -14.96 1.35 5.26
N CYS A 68 -13.68 1.78 5.21
CA CYS A 68 -13.31 3.10 4.68
C CYS A 68 -13.73 3.26 3.21
N GLY A 69 -13.72 2.18 2.43
CA GLY A 69 -14.12 2.20 1.03
C GLY A 69 -13.13 2.97 0.14
N HIS A 70 -13.60 3.33 -1.06
CA HIS A 70 -12.85 4.19 -1.95
C HIS A 70 -12.98 5.66 -1.51
N VAL A 71 -11.84 6.35 -1.43
CA VAL A 71 -11.75 7.78 -1.12
C VAL A 71 -11.21 8.51 -2.34
N GLU A 72 -11.88 9.58 -2.74
CA GLU A 72 -11.42 10.45 -3.82
C GLU A 72 -10.22 11.27 -3.34
N ILE A 73 -9.17 11.33 -4.16
CA ILE A 73 -7.91 11.99 -3.79
C ILE A 73 -7.72 13.28 -4.58
N ASP A 74 -7.53 14.37 -3.84
CA ASP A 74 -7.08 15.63 -4.41
C ASP A 74 -5.57 15.55 -4.70
N THR A 75 -5.26 15.37 -5.99
CA THR A 75 -3.89 15.25 -6.47
C THR A 75 -3.08 16.54 -6.26
N HIS A 76 -3.72 17.70 -6.30
CA HIS A 76 -3.05 18.98 -6.06
C HIS A 76 -2.70 19.13 -4.57
N LEU A 77 -3.62 18.74 -3.68
CA LEU A 77 -3.35 18.72 -2.24
C LEU A 77 -2.19 17.80 -1.90
N ILE A 78 -2.19 16.57 -2.42
CA ILE A 78 -1.07 15.64 -2.22
C ILE A 78 0.24 16.23 -2.74
N THR A 79 0.23 16.80 -3.93
CA THR A 79 1.43 17.45 -4.50
C THR A 79 1.96 18.54 -3.58
N ALA A 80 1.08 19.42 -3.09
CA ALA A 80 1.43 20.50 -2.17
C ALA A 80 1.97 19.98 -0.82
N LEU A 81 1.46 18.85 -0.31
CA LEU A 81 1.98 18.22 0.89
C LEU A 81 3.38 17.61 0.65
N VAL A 82 3.58 16.92 -0.47
CA VAL A 82 4.88 16.34 -0.82
C VAL A 82 5.94 17.41 -1.03
N GLU A 83 5.58 18.58 -1.57
CA GLU A 83 6.47 19.74 -1.68
C GLU A 83 6.89 20.33 -0.31
N ARG A 84 6.15 20.00 0.75
CA ARG A 84 6.47 20.41 2.12
C ARG A 84 7.14 19.30 2.91
N TRP A 85 7.18 18.08 2.40
CA TRP A 85 7.82 16.96 3.06
C TRP A 85 9.35 17.10 3.04
N ARG A 86 9.98 16.97 4.21
CA ARG A 86 11.44 16.99 4.36
C ARG A 86 11.97 15.61 4.75
N PRO A 87 12.63 14.89 3.82
CA PRO A 87 13.21 13.58 4.11
C PRO A 87 14.22 13.57 5.26
N GLU A 88 14.88 14.71 5.53
CA GLU A 88 15.88 14.85 6.59
C GLU A 88 15.28 14.67 7.99
N THR A 89 14.03 15.09 8.19
CA THR A 89 13.34 15.05 9.49
C THR A 89 12.12 14.11 9.48
N HIS A 90 11.69 13.63 8.32
CA HIS A 90 10.42 12.92 8.13
C HIS A 90 9.22 13.72 8.65
N THR A 91 9.17 15.00 8.32
CA THR A 91 8.08 15.91 8.69
C THR A 91 7.68 16.80 7.51
N PHE A 92 6.44 17.28 7.53
CA PHE A 92 5.96 18.37 6.69
C PHE A 92 6.33 19.70 7.30
N HIS A 93 6.83 20.62 6.49
CA HIS A 93 7.24 21.96 6.88
C HIS A 93 6.21 22.99 6.38
N PHE A 94 5.48 23.58 7.32
CA PHE A 94 4.52 24.65 7.08
C PHE A 94 5.02 25.97 7.66
N SER A 95 4.40 27.09 7.27
CA SER A 95 4.72 28.40 7.84
C SER A 95 4.45 28.51 9.34
N VAL A 96 3.59 27.64 9.88
CA VAL A 96 3.17 27.62 11.29
C VAL A 96 3.92 26.58 12.14
N GLY A 97 4.79 25.77 11.53
CA GLY A 97 5.54 24.72 12.22
C GLY A 97 5.63 23.42 11.41
N GLU A 98 6.02 22.35 12.10
CA GLU A 98 6.19 21.02 11.53
C GLU A 98 5.03 20.09 11.93
N ALA A 99 4.68 19.15 11.04
CA ALA A 99 3.73 18.09 11.33
C ALA A 99 4.22 16.76 10.74
N THR A 100 3.82 15.63 11.32
CA THR A 100 4.12 14.31 10.75
C THR A 100 2.97 13.34 10.98
N ILE A 101 2.96 12.25 10.22
CA ILE A 101 1.92 11.21 10.31
C ILE A 101 2.42 10.16 11.30
N THR A 102 1.63 9.85 12.31
CA THR A 102 2.03 8.93 13.38
C THR A 102 1.35 7.57 13.23
N LEU A 103 1.80 6.59 14.02
CA LEU A 103 1.11 5.31 14.14
C LEU A 103 -0.34 5.48 14.62
N GLN A 104 -0.62 6.49 15.45
CA GLN A 104 -1.96 6.76 15.93
C GLN A 104 -2.88 7.20 14.77
N ASP A 105 -2.37 8.02 13.85
CA ASP A 105 -3.14 8.43 12.67
C ASP A 105 -3.46 7.22 11.79
N ILE A 106 -2.50 6.30 11.57
CA ILE A 106 -2.73 5.07 10.82
C ILE A 106 -3.74 4.15 11.52
N ALA A 107 -3.64 4.00 12.84
CA ALA A 107 -4.57 3.19 13.62
C ALA A 107 -5.99 3.76 13.57
N ILE A 108 -6.16 5.09 13.60
CA ILE A 108 -7.49 5.71 13.61
C ILE A 108 -8.09 5.76 12.21
N LEU A 109 -7.32 6.19 11.21
CA LEU A 109 -7.85 6.41 9.85
C LEU A 109 -8.13 5.11 9.11
N TRP A 110 -7.27 4.10 9.28
CA TRP A 110 -7.37 2.83 8.56
C TRP A 110 -7.84 1.65 9.43
N ALA A 111 -8.00 1.88 10.74
CA ALA A 111 -8.28 0.83 11.72
C ALA A 111 -7.27 -0.33 11.69
N LEU A 112 -6.01 -0.04 11.35
CA LEU A 112 -4.95 -1.05 11.25
C LEU A 112 -4.35 -1.38 12.63
N PRO A 113 -3.97 -2.64 12.86
CA PRO A 113 -3.25 -3.05 14.07
C PRO A 113 -1.85 -2.42 14.10
N VAL A 114 -1.53 -1.74 15.21
CA VAL A 114 -0.21 -1.13 15.47
C VAL A 114 0.62 -1.92 16.49
N GLU A 115 0.07 -3.01 17.00
CA GLU A 115 0.74 -3.97 17.87
C GLU A 115 0.88 -5.32 17.15
N GLY A 116 1.74 -6.20 17.67
CA GLY A 116 1.94 -7.55 17.15
C GLY A 116 3.24 -7.72 16.35
N ASN A 117 3.27 -8.73 15.48
CA ASN A 117 4.50 -9.18 14.83
C ASN A 117 5.00 -8.18 13.79
N LEU A 118 6.28 -7.85 13.85
CA LEU A 118 6.91 -6.97 12.88
C LEU A 118 6.93 -7.61 11.49
N ILE A 119 6.63 -6.79 10.49
CA ILE A 119 6.68 -7.19 9.09
C ILE A 119 8.09 -6.90 8.58
N THR A 120 8.93 -7.94 8.62
CA THR A 120 10.27 -7.92 8.08
C THR A 120 10.43 -9.07 7.11
N GLY A 121 11.09 -8.83 5.99
CA GLY A 121 11.34 -9.88 5.00
C GLY A 121 12.65 -9.66 4.28
N ILE A 122 13.32 -10.75 3.95
CA ILE A 122 14.43 -10.76 3.00
C ILE A 122 13.85 -11.19 1.66
N ASP A 123 14.09 -10.39 0.62
CA ASP A 123 13.76 -10.79 -0.74
C ASP A 123 14.72 -11.91 -1.16
N THR A 124 14.27 -13.15 -0.95
CA THR A 124 14.98 -14.34 -1.38
C THR A 124 14.73 -14.54 -2.87
N ARG A 125 15.78 -14.75 -3.66
CA ARG A 125 15.63 -15.11 -5.07
C ARG A 125 14.84 -16.42 -5.18
N CYS A 126 13.62 -16.32 -5.68
CA CYS A 126 12.77 -17.45 -6.01
C CYS A 126 12.53 -17.47 -7.53
N SER A 127 12.48 -18.66 -8.12
CA SER A 127 12.07 -18.82 -9.51
C SER A 127 10.56 -18.58 -9.67
N THR A 128 10.12 -18.29 -10.89
CA THR A 128 8.69 -18.14 -11.20
C THR A 128 7.90 -19.38 -10.78
N GLN A 129 8.43 -20.59 -11.02
CA GLN A 129 7.80 -21.84 -10.60
C GLN A 129 7.63 -21.94 -9.08
N GLN A 130 8.61 -21.48 -8.30
CA GLN A 130 8.49 -21.47 -6.84
C GLN A 130 7.37 -20.51 -6.40
N TRP A 131 7.26 -19.34 -7.03
CA TRP A 131 6.16 -18.41 -6.76
C TRP A 131 4.80 -18.94 -7.20
N GLN A 132 4.72 -19.66 -8.31
CA GLN A 132 3.51 -20.34 -8.77
C GLN A 132 3.03 -21.38 -7.76
N ASN A 133 3.94 -22.24 -7.28
CA ASN A 133 3.62 -23.24 -6.26
C ASN A 133 3.18 -22.57 -4.95
N TYR A 134 3.84 -21.46 -4.57
CA TYR A 134 3.51 -20.70 -3.38
C TYR A 134 2.13 -20.03 -3.47
N CYS A 135 1.77 -19.47 -4.63
CA CYS A 135 0.42 -18.97 -4.89
C CYS A 135 -0.61 -20.11 -4.86
N HIS A 136 -0.28 -21.28 -5.43
CA HIS A 136 -1.19 -22.42 -5.40
C HIS A 136 -1.49 -22.87 -3.97
N GLN A 137 -0.46 -22.97 -3.14
CA GLN A 137 -0.60 -23.36 -1.73
C GLN A 137 -1.46 -22.36 -0.94
N TRP A 138 -1.17 -21.07 -1.04
CA TRP A 138 -1.74 -20.07 -0.11
C TRP A 138 -2.90 -19.25 -0.68
N LEU A 139 -3.00 -19.12 -2.00
CA LEU A 139 -4.09 -18.41 -2.70
C LEU A 139 -5.03 -19.36 -3.45
N GLY A 140 -4.71 -20.66 -3.51
CA GLY A 140 -5.59 -21.68 -4.10
C GLY A 140 -5.58 -21.74 -5.63
N PHE A 141 -4.70 -21.02 -6.30
CA PHE A 141 -4.59 -21.04 -7.75
C PHE A 141 -3.15 -20.79 -8.21
N MET A 142 -2.84 -21.22 -9.43
CA MET A 142 -1.51 -21.10 -10.01
C MET A 142 -1.53 -20.04 -11.13
N PRO A 143 -1.00 -18.82 -10.89
CA PRO A 143 -0.95 -17.78 -11.93
C PRO A 143 -0.03 -18.17 -13.09
N ASN A 144 -0.31 -17.66 -14.28
CA ASN A 144 0.60 -17.78 -15.43
C ASN A 144 1.91 -17.03 -15.19
N GLU A 145 2.98 -17.39 -15.90
CA GLU A 145 4.30 -16.78 -15.73
C GLU A 145 4.29 -15.26 -15.96
N ASP A 146 3.46 -14.77 -16.88
CA ASP A 146 3.33 -13.36 -17.19
C ASP A 146 2.64 -12.55 -16.08
N ALA A 147 2.01 -13.21 -15.10
CA ALA A 147 1.41 -12.58 -13.92
C ALA A 147 2.46 -12.02 -12.96
N PHE A 148 3.71 -12.47 -13.06
CA PHE A 148 4.77 -12.13 -12.12
C PHE A 148 5.68 -11.02 -12.62
N ARG A 149 6.15 -10.20 -11.68
CA ARG A 149 7.24 -9.24 -11.86
C ARG A 149 8.17 -9.39 -10.67
N TRP A 150 9.23 -10.19 -10.83
CA TRP A 150 10.13 -10.56 -9.73
C TRP A 150 9.35 -11.22 -8.57
N SER A 151 9.48 -10.71 -7.35
CA SER A 151 8.75 -11.14 -6.15
C SER A 151 7.34 -10.53 -6.02
N LYS A 152 6.78 -9.99 -7.12
CA LYS A 152 5.45 -9.37 -7.15
C LYS A 152 4.51 -10.08 -8.11
N ILE A 153 3.21 -10.01 -7.81
CA ILE A 153 2.11 -10.50 -8.64
C ILE A 153 1.22 -9.33 -9.10
N LYS A 154 0.71 -9.39 -10.33
CA LYS A 154 -0.25 -8.41 -10.86
C LYS A 154 -1.56 -8.44 -10.09
N LEU A 155 -2.08 -7.27 -9.73
CA LEU A 155 -3.39 -7.12 -9.10
C LEU A 155 -4.54 -7.58 -10.00
N SER A 156 -4.42 -7.42 -11.33
CA SER A 156 -5.46 -7.85 -12.28
C SER A 156 -5.80 -9.34 -12.16
N VAL A 157 -4.79 -10.18 -11.96
CA VAL A 157 -4.97 -11.64 -11.82
C VAL A 157 -5.67 -11.99 -10.50
N LEU A 158 -5.41 -11.22 -9.44
CA LEU A 158 -6.13 -11.37 -8.16
C LEU A 158 -7.59 -10.93 -8.29
N TYR A 159 -7.86 -9.85 -9.01
CA TYR A 159 -9.21 -9.36 -9.28
C TYR A 159 -10.04 -10.36 -10.10
N GLU A 160 -9.46 -10.92 -11.15
CA GLU A 160 -10.08 -11.99 -11.95
C GLU A 160 -10.44 -13.19 -11.06
N ARG A 161 -9.50 -13.64 -10.22
CA ARG A 161 -9.74 -14.75 -9.29
C ARG A 161 -10.91 -14.49 -8.33
N LEU A 162 -11.02 -13.27 -7.79
CA LEU A 162 -12.11 -12.87 -6.89
C LEU A 162 -13.48 -12.77 -7.59
N LEU A 163 -13.50 -12.42 -8.87
CA LEU A 163 -14.73 -12.38 -9.66
C LEU A 163 -15.21 -13.79 -10.03
N GLU A 164 -14.28 -14.70 -10.32
CA GLU A 164 -14.59 -16.08 -10.70
C GLU A 164 -14.96 -16.98 -9.51
N ASN A 165 -14.50 -16.65 -8.31
CA ASN A 165 -14.63 -17.51 -7.13
C ASN A 165 -15.11 -16.72 -5.93
N THR A 166 -16.24 -17.13 -5.38
CA THR A 166 -16.84 -16.57 -4.17
C THR A 166 -17.16 -17.70 -3.21
N SER A 167 -16.65 -17.61 -1.99
CA SER A 167 -17.04 -18.54 -0.93
C SER A 167 -18.53 -18.41 -0.61
N ASP A 168 -19.10 -19.51 -0.17
CA ASP A 168 -20.46 -19.65 0.34
C ASP A 168 -20.46 -20.37 1.70
N ASP A 169 -21.65 -20.73 2.19
CA ASP A 169 -21.81 -21.44 3.46
C ASP A 169 -21.15 -22.82 3.45
N ASP A 170 -21.16 -23.52 2.31
CA ASP A 170 -20.64 -24.89 2.16
C ASP A 170 -19.14 -24.93 1.84
N SER A 171 -18.55 -23.77 1.53
CA SER A 171 -17.14 -23.67 1.15
C SER A 171 -16.20 -24.17 2.27
N PRO A 172 -15.22 -25.03 1.93
CA PRO A 172 -14.20 -25.45 2.88
C PRO A 172 -13.47 -24.25 3.47
N PHE A 173 -13.08 -24.35 4.74
CA PHE A 173 -12.45 -23.23 5.43
C PHE A 173 -11.15 -22.76 4.76
N GLU A 174 -10.38 -23.68 4.15
CA GLU A 174 -9.19 -23.31 3.37
C GLU A 174 -9.50 -22.38 2.20
N VAL A 175 -10.63 -22.59 1.49
CA VAL A 175 -11.05 -21.72 0.38
C VAL A 175 -11.36 -20.31 0.88
N VAL A 176 -12.01 -20.22 2.05
CA VAL A 176 -12.29 -18.94 2.72
C VAL A 176 -10.98 -18.21 3.07
N LEU A 177 -9.97 -18.92 3.56
CA LEU A 177 -8.66 -18.34 3.90
C LEU A 177 -7.90 -17.87 2.66
N GLN A 178 -7.90 -18.67 1.60
CA GLN A 178 -7.29 -18.32 0.32
C GLN A 178 -7.92 -17.04 -0.25
N GLU A 179 -9.25 -16.96 -0.24
CA GLU A 179 -9.98 -15.78 -0.69
C GLU A 179 -9.70 -14.55 0.17
N ALA A 180 -9.64 -14.71 1.50
CA ALA A 180 -9.27 -13.64 2.41
C ALA A 180 -7.85 -13.13 2.17
N ARG A 181 -6.88 -14.03 1.94
CA ARG A 181 -5.50 -13.66 1.58
C ARG A 181 -5.44 -12.90 0.26
N ILE A 182 -6.23 -13.30 -0.73
CA ILE A 182 -6.34 -12.55 -2.00
C ILE A 182 -6.87 -11.15 -1.74
N CYS A 183 -7.94 -11.01 -0.95
CA CYS A 183 -8.49 -9.69 -0.57
C CYS A 183 -7.45 -8.83 0.16
N ALA A 184 -6.73 -9.39 1.14
CA ALA A 184 -5.68 -8.70 1.88
C ALA A 184 -4.52 -8.25 0.97
N MET A 185 -4.12 -9.09 0.01
CA MET A 185 -3.12 -8.74 -1.01
C MET A 185 -3.60 -7.59 -1.92
N CYS A 186 -4.88 -7.58 -2.29
CA CYS A 186 -5.47 -6.47 -3.04
C CYS A 186 -5.52 -5.17 -2.22
N ILE A 187 -5.84 -5.25 -0.93
CA ILE A 187 -5.80 -4.11 -0.01
C ILE A 187 -4.37 -3.55 0.11
N LEU A 188 -3.38 -4.42 0.33
CA LEU A 188 -1.99 -4.02 0.45
C LEU A 188 -1.45 -3.41 -0.85
N GLY A 189 -1.66 -4.03 -2.00
CA GLY A 189 -1.12 -3.53 -3.27
C GLY A 189 -1.91 -2.38 -3.90
N GLY A 190 -3.21 -2.29 -3.62
CA GLY A 190 -4.11 -1.32 -4.25
C GLY A 190 -4.38 -0.08 -3.40
N VAL A 191 -4.38 -0.23 -2.07
CA VAL A 191 -4.81 0.81 -1.12
C VAL A 191 -3.65 1.28 -0.25
N LEU A 192 -3.00 0.36 0.47
CA LEU A 192 -2.11 0.73 1.58
C LEU A 192 -0.65 0.92 1.17
N CYS A 193 -0.17 0.07 0.29
CA CYS A 193 1.22 0.01 -0.16
C CYS A 193 1.33 -0.07 -1.71
N PRO A 194 0.57 0.73 -2.49
CA PRO A 194 0.77 0.74 -3.93
C PRO A 194 2.17 1.24 -4.25
N ASP A 195 2.85 0.58 -5.17
CA ASP A 195 4.12 1.07 -5.72
C ASP A 195 3.88 2.08 -6.85
N ALA A 196 4.96 2.63 -7.41
CA ALA A 196 4.87 3.60 -8.50
C ALA A 196 4.16 3.08 -9.77
N THR A 197 3.95 1.76 -9.90
CA THR A 197 3.17 1.17 -11.01
C THR A 197 1.69 0.98 -10.65
N GLY A 198 1.36 0.92 -9.35
CA GLY A 198 0.00 0.83 -8.83
C GLY A 198 -0.77 -0.44 -9.23
N ASN A 199 -0.08 -1.44 -9.81
CA ASN A 199 -0.74 -2.60 -10.42
C ASN A 199 -0.14 -3.95 -10.00
N THR A 200 0.81 -3.96 -9.06
CA THR A 200 1.37 -5.20 -8.49
C THR A 200 1.46 -5.14 -6.97
N VAL A 201 1.52 -6.31 -6.34
CA VAL A 201 1.72 -6.46 -4.89
C VAL A 201 2.85 -7.45 -4.63
N SER A 202 3.67 -7.20 -3.62
CA SER A 202 4.75 -8.11 -3.24
C SER A 202 4.20 -9.37 -2.58
N LEU A 203 4.63 -10.54 -3.06
CA LEU A 203 4.34 -11.85 -2.47
C LEU A 203 5.03 -12.02 -1.10
N LEU A 204 5.94 -11.13 -0.72
CA LEU A 204 6.52 -11.14 0.62
C LEU A 204 5.48 -10.82 1.70
N TYR A 205 4.43 -10.06 1.39
CA TYR A 205 3.34 -9.83 2.34
C TYR A 205 2.57 -11.12 2.64
N LEU A 206 2.44 -12.02 1.66
CA LEU A 206 1.74 -13.29 1.82
C LEU A 206 2.40 -14.19 2.89
N ARG A 207 3.72 -14.08 3.08
CA ARG A 207 4.46 -14.79 4.15
C ARG A 207 3.97 -14.44 5.55
N HIS A 208 3.51 -13.20 5.74
CA HIS A 208 2.94 -12.73 7.02
C HIS A 208 1.46 -13.08 7.18
N MET A 209 0.87 -13.75 6.18
CA MET A 209 -0.53 -14.18 6.15
C MET A 209 -0.66 -15.71 5.99
N GLU A 210 0.41 -16.46 6.20
CA GLU A 210 0.39 -17.93 6.18
C GLU A 210 -0.43 -18.48 7.36
N ASN A 211 -0.06 -18.08 8.59
CA ASN A 211 -0.60 -18.61 9.84
C ASN A 211 -1.64 -17.67 10.48
N ILE A 212 -2.72 -17.35 9.77
CA ILE A 212 -3.78 -16.42 10.23
C ILE A 212 -4.49 -16.90 11.51
N HIS A 213 -4.32 -18.18 11.87
CA HIS A 213 -4.93 -18.79 13.06
C HIS A 213 -4.11 -18.63 14.34
N GLU A 214 -2.85 -18.22 14.24
CA GLU A 214 -2.01 -17.98 15.41
C GLU A 214 -2.42 -16.64 16.06
N GLN A 215 -2.46 -16.58 17.39
CA GLN A 215 -3.07 -15.50 18.18
C GLN A 215 -2.48 -14.08 17.98
N TYR A 216 -1.43 -13.92 17.18
CA TYR A 216 -0.72 -12.66 17.01
C TYR A 216 -0.96 -12.07 15.61
N VAL A 217 -1.71 -10.97 15.58
CA VAL A 217 -1.91 -10.16 14.38
C VAL A 217 -0.58 -9.51 13.98
N SER A 218 -0.34 -9.33 12.67
CA SER A 218 0.82 -8.60 12.19
C SER A 218 0.64 -7.10 12.38
N ASN A 219 1.73 -6.40 12.68
CA ASN A 219 1.76 -4.95 12.85
C ASN A 219 1.71 -4.23 11.49
N TRP A 220 0.56 -4.35 10.81
CA TRP A 220 0.32 -3.74 9.51
C TRP A 220 0.42 -2.22 9.58
N GLY A 221 0.00 -1.59 10.69
CA GLY A 221 0.07 -0.15 10.86
C GLY A 221 1.49 0.39 10.75
N SER A 222 2.47 -0.28 11.38
CA SER A 222 3.88 0.12 11.26
C SER A 222 4.45 -0.10 9.87
N ALA A 223 4.09 -1.19 9.21
CA ALA A 223 4.53 -1.45 7.84
C ALA A 223 3.99 -0.40 6.85
N VAL A 224 2.71 -0.05 6.99
CA VAL A 224 2.06 0.98 6.17
C VAL A 224 2.65 2.35 6.43
N LEU A 225 2.90 2.71 7.69
CA LEU A 225 3.53 3.99 8.02
C LEU A 225 4.95 4.10 7.42
N ALA A 226 5.77 3.05 7.59
CA ALA A 226 7.12 3.01 7.03
C ALA A 226 7.09 3.09 5.50
N TYR A 227 6.12 2.42 4.86
CA TYR A 227 5.92 2.50 3.42
C TYR A 227 5.53 3.92 2.98
N LEU A 228 4.57 4.55 3.66
CA LEU A 228 4.12 5.92 3.36
C LEU A 228 5.28 6.93 3.47
N TYR A 229 6.08 6.85 4.53
CA TYR A 229 7.27 7.69 4.70
C TYR A 229 8.26 7.52 3.54
N ARG A 230 8.48 6.27 3.10
CA ARG A 230 9.38 6.00 1.97
C ARG A 230 8.84 6.61 0.66
N GLU A 231 7.55 6.51 0.42
CA GLU A 231 6.93 7.10 -0.78
C GLU A 231 6.95 8.63 -0.74
N LEU A 232 6.70 9.25 0.42
CA LEU A 232 6.85 10.70 0.61
C LEU A 232 8.29 11.15 0.36
N CYS A 233 9.28 10.45 0.93
CA CYS A 233 10.70 10.72 0.70
C CYS A 233 11.13 10.52 -0.75
N THR A 234 10.51 9.58 -1.45
CA THR A 234 10.80 9.34 -2.87
C THR A 234 10.17 10.42 -3.73
N ALA A 235 8.89 10.74 -3.52
CA ALA A 235 8.14 11.69 -4.33
C ALA A 235 8.58 13.16 -4.11
N SER A 236 9.22 13.46 -2.98
CA SER A 236 9.83 14.77 -2.70
C SER A 236 11.15 15.00 -3.44
N GLN A 237 11.72 13.97 -4.10
CA GLN A 237 12.93 14.12 -4.91
C GLN A 237 12.63 14.76 -6.27
N ARG A 238 13.60 15.52 -6.77
CA ARG A 238 13.56 16.17 -8.09
C ARG A 238 13.30 15.15 -9.21
N GLY A 239 12.47 15.54 -10.19
CA GLY A 239 12.13 14.73 -11.37
C GLY A 239 11.18 13.55 -11.10
N LYS A 240 10.59 13.45 -9.91
CA LYS A 240 9.62 12.40 -9.57
C LYS A 240 8.19 12.86 -9.85
N ASN A 241 7.50 12.04 -10.65
CA ASN A 241 6.16 12.34 -11.16
C ASN A 241 5.08 11.42 -10.60
N ASN A 242 5.44 10.47 -9.71
CA ASN A 242 4.49 9.50 -9.17
C ASN A 242 4.68 9.38 -7.65
N ILE A 243 3.59 9.08 -6.95
CA ILE A 243 3.60 8.75 -5.52
C ILE A 243 2.63 7.58 -5.26
N GLY A 244 3.07 6.61 -4.45
CA GLY A 244 2.24 5.54 -3.92
C GLY A 244 1.94 5.71 -2.44
N GLY A 245 1.65 4.61 -1.75
CA GLY A 245 1.34 4.58 -0.31
C GLY A 245 -0.12 4.83 0.06
N ALA A 246 -0.42 4.69 1.36
CA ALA A 246 -1.75 4.86 1.95
C ALA A 246 -2.12 6.34 2.03
N MET A 247 -2.65 6.89 0.95
CA MET A 247 -3.09 8.29 0.82
C MET A 247 -4.59 8.50 0.96
#